data_AF-A0AAD5DNL3-F1
#
_entry.id   AF-A0AAD5DNL3-F1
#
_cell.length_a   1.000
_cell.length_b   1.000
_cell.length_c   1.000
_cell.angle_alpha   90.00
_cell.angle_beta   90.00
_cell.angle_gamma   90.00
#
_symmetry.space_group_name_H-M   'P 1'
#
loop_
_entity.id
_entity.type
_entity.pdbx_description
1 polymer ?
#
loop_
_entity_poly.entity_id
_entity_poly.type
_entity_poly.pdbx_seq_one_letter_code
_entity_poly.pdbx_strand_id
1 'polypeptide(L)'
;MRAHLLLALLAAAAFASGASAACVAGQDGCKTCSLNGLRCKACETYWTNDDTGKVQPAYGLTRQYTCVKCQPQGENPEWCATCDGDNPTKCIKCNDWEFSDPVYVTKQGTCARCPEGCSKCDDYTARCSECNEGFFHDKHRGRCIPCTDKNCADCKRGPAKCARCMSGSGKYHGKCVDCIKFDENCSSCDKGANICDHCHTGYGVSHGKCKACRVANCQACWANAHKCEECADGFKLSRDARRCTKA
;
A
#
# COMPACT_ATOMS: atom_id res chain seq x y z
N MET A 1 38.22 81.49 3.01
CA MET A 1 38.17 80.89 4.36
C MET A 1 37.42 79.57 4.24
N ARG A 2 38.06 78.49 4.72
CA ARG A 2 37.51 77.20 5.20
C ARG A 2 36.56 76.45 4.26
N ALA A 3 36.99 75.41 3.56
CA ALA A 3 37.39 74.07 4.05
C ALA A 3 36.25 73.33 4.76
N HIS A 4 35.93 72.13 4.25
CA HIS A 4 35.45 70.88 4.90
C HIS A 4 34.47 70.14 3.95
N LEU A 5 34.45 68.83 3.82
CA LEU A 5 35.43 67.74 3.93
C LEU A 5 34.72 66.52 3.31
N LEU A 6 35.45 65.73 2.52
CA LEU A 6 35.05 64.47 1.86
C LEU A 6 34.49 63.40 2.80
N LEU A 7 33.63 62.51 2.29
CA LEU A 7 33.78 61.05 2.40
C LEU A 7 32.73 60.31 1.55
N ALA A 8 33.08 60.00 0.30
CA ALA A 8 32.39 59.02 -0.53
C ALA A 8 33.13 57.68 -0.41
N LEU A 9 32.55 56.72 0.31
CA LEU A 9 33.04 55.35 0.40
C LEU A 9 32.65 54.59 -0.87
N LEU A 10 33.63 54.39 -1.75
CA LEU A 10 33.59 53.43 -2.84
C LEU A 10 33.60 52.01 -2.26
N ALA A 11 32.43 51.38 -2.13
CA ALA A 11 32.34 49.94 -1.97
C ALA A 11 32.42 49.30 -3.37
N ALA A 12 33.63 48.93 -3.77
CA ALA A 12 33.84 48.05 -4.92
C ALA A 12 33.33 46.64 -4.54
N ALA A 13 32.07 46.36 -4.87
CA ALA A 13 31.58 44.98 -4.91
C ALA A 13 32.23 44.30 -6.12
N ALA A 14 33.31 43.57 -5.85
CA ALA A 14 33.90 42.65 -6.80
C ALA A 14 32.85 41.57 -7.12
N PHE A 15 32.26 41.65 -8.32
CA PHE A 15 31.55 40.52 -8.92
C PHE A 15 32.59 39.46 -9.25
N ALA A 16 32.89 38.58 -8.30
CA ALA A 16 33.55 37.32 -8.58
C ALA A 16 32.54 36.40 -9.28
N SER A 17 32.52 36.49 -10.60
CA SER A 17 31.91 35.49 -11.48
C SER A 17 32.65 34.17 -11.29
N GLY A 18 31.97 33.17 -10.69
CA GLY A 18 32.36 31.76 -10.87
C GLY A 18 32.63 30.90 -9.62
N ALA A 19 32.26 31.29 -8.41
CA ALA A 19 32.22 30.34 -7.29
C ALA A 19 30.83 29.68 -7.26
N SER A 20 30.74 28.42 -7.69
CA SER A 20 29.56 27.59 -7.44
C SER A 20 29.32 27.54 -5.92
N ALA A 21 28.13 27.96 -5.48
CA ALA A 21 27.77 27.98 -4.06
C ALA A 21 28.04 26.61 -3.41
N ALA A 22 28.57 26.62 -2.18
CA ALA A 22 28.82 25.39 -1.45
C ALA A 22 27.49 24.64 -1.20
N CYS A 23 27.49 23.33 -1.40
CA CYS A 23 26.37 22.44 -1.11
C CYS A 23 26.14 22.38 0.40
N VAL A 24 24.90 22.60 0.82
CA VAL A 24 24.46 22.45 2.21
C VAL A 24 23.32 21.44 2.26
N ALA A 25 23.48 20.39 3.08
CA ALA A 25 22.45 19.37 3.26
C ALA A 25 21.23 19.97 4.00
N GLY A 26 20.03 19.61 3.56
CA GLY A 26 18.76 20.16 4.04
C GLY A 26 18.39 21.53 3.46
N GLN A 27 19.21 22.10 2.56
CA GLN A 27 18.92 23.36 1.86
C GLN A 27 18.68 23.12 0.36
N ASP A 28 17.79 23.91 -0.22
CA ASP A 28 17.42 23.89 -1.65
C ASP A 28 17.04 22.49 -2.17
N GLY A 29 16.46 21.65 -1.30
CA GLY A 29 16.06 20.28 -1.63
C GLY A 29 17.21 19.30 -1.76
N CYS A 30 18.44 19.66 -1.38
CA CYS A 30 19.57 18.74 -1.33
C CYS A 30 19.60 17.95 -0.02
N LYS A 31 19.45 16.63 -0.11
CA LYS A 31 19.49 15.72 1.05
C LYS A 31 20.92 15.44 1.53
N THR A 32 21.83 15.22 0.60
CA THR A 32 23.23 14.87 0.92
C THR A 32 24.20 15.53 -0.05
N CYS A 33 25.33 15.99 0.48
CA CYS A 33 26.39 16.61 -0.31
C CYS A 33 27.56 15.64 -0.57
N SER A 34 28.36 15.95 -1.59
CA SER A 34 29.66 15.33 -1.81
C SER A 34 30.64 15.64 -0.68
N LEU A 35 31.70 14.83 -0.54
CA LEU A 35 32.72 15.00 0.50
C LEU A 35 33.44 16.35 0.43
N ASN A 36 33.58 16.93 -0.77
CA ASN A 36 34.16 18.25 -0.97
C ASN A 36 33.13 19.40 -0.82
N GLY A 37 31.86 19.09 -0.52
CA GLY A 37 30.83 20.10 -0.28
C GLY A 37 30.45 20.94 -1.50
N LEU A 38 30.76 20.51 -2.72
CA LEU A 38 30.49 21.30 -3.94
C LEU A 38 29.29 20.80 -4.76
N ARG A 39 28.79 19.59 -4.48
CA ARG A 39 27.79 18.90 -5.31
C ARG A 39 26.74 18.24 -4.45
N CYS A 40 25.48 18.32 -4.85
CA CYS A 40 24.44 17.48 -4.28
C CYS A 40 24.54 16.06 -4.84
N LYS A 41 24.42 15.06 -3.96
CA LYS A 41 24.44 13.63 -4.32
C LYS A 41 23.06 13.00 -4.34
N ALA A 42 22.14 13.51 -3.53
CA ALA A 42 20.76 13.04 -3.48
C ALA A 42 19.85 14.21 -3.14
N CYS A 43 18.71 14.28 -3.82
CA CYS A 43 17.68 15.29 -3.55
C CYS A 43 16.60 14.73 -2.64
N GLU A 44 15.87 15.62 -1.98
CA GLU A 44 14.68 15.25 -1.22
C GLU A 44 13.61 14.74 -2.16
N THR A 45 13.07 13.57 -1.83
CA THR A 45 11.98 12.94 -2.55
C THR A 45 10.66 13.24 -1.84
N TYR A 46 9.54 13.05 -2.53
CA TYR A 46 8.23 13.16 -1.89
C TYR A 46 8.14 12.19 -0.69
N TRP A 47 7.91 12.73 0.49
CA TRP A 47 7.52 11.97 1.67
C TRP A 47 6.49 12.78 2.47
N THR A 48 5.58 12.06 3.12
CA THR A 48 4.70 12.64 4.13
C THR A 48 5.42 12.48 5.46
N ASN A 49 5.56 13.57 6.22
CA ASN A 49 6.03 13.46 7.58
C ASN A 49 4.89 12.93 8.46
N ASP A 50 5.04 11.72 9.01
CA ASP A 50 3.98 11.04 9.76
C ASP A 50 3.55 11.79 11.03
N ASP A 51 4.45 12.57 11.64
CA ASP A 51 4.17 13.34 12.87
C ASP A 51 3.38 14.64 12.61
N THR A 52 3.55 15.23 11.42
CA THR A 52 3.02 16.56 11.10
C THR A 52 2.02 16.56 9.95
N GLY A 53 1.85 15.43 9.26
CA GLY A 53 1.08 15.30 8.02
C GLY A 53 1.57 16.20 6.89
N LYS A 54 2.73 16.84 7.03
CA LYS A 54 3.25 17.78 6.04
C LYS A 54 3.88 17.02 4.89
N VAL A 55 3.42 17.34 3.69
CA VAL A 55 3.97 16.88 2.43
C VAL A 55 5.14 17.78 2.03
N GLN A 56 6.32 17.19 1.83
CA GLN A 56 7.44 17.92 1.26
C GLN A 56 7.41 17.86 -0.28
N PRO A 57 7.82 18.95 -0.96
CA PRO A 57 7.90 18.95 -2.41
C PRO A 57 8.97 17.98 -2.90
N ALA A 58 8.69 17.26 -4.00
CA ALA A 58 9.66 16.40 -4.66
C ALA A 58 10.73 17.22 -5.40
N TYR A 59 11.96 16.72 -5.42
CA TYR A 59 13.08 17.29 -6.18
C TYR A 59 13.72 16.24 -7.11
N GLY A 60 14.34 16.73 -8.19
CA GLY A 60 15.14 15.97 -9.14
C GLY A 60 16.58 16.44 -9.17
N LEU A 61 17.53 15.51 -9.33
CA LEU A 61 18.96 15.82 -9.43
C LEU A 61 19.33 16.14 -10.89
N THR A 62 19.91 17.33 -11.12
CA THR A 62 20.40 17.75 -12.44
C THR A 62 21.75 17.09 -12.76
N ARG A 63 22.17 17.13 -14.03
CA ARG A 63 23.54 16.75 -14.43
C ARG A 63 24.63 17.64 -13.81
N GLN A 64 24.25 18.84 -13.35
CA GLN A 64 25.15 19.77 -12.67
C GLN A 64 25.23 19.49 -11.16
N TYR A 65 24.61 18.40 -10.68
CA TYR A 65 24.58 18.01 -9.27
C TYR A 65 23.88 19.04 -8.37
N THR A 66 22.83 19.65 -8.88
CA THR A 66 21.92 20.55 -8.13
C THR A 66 20.53 19.95 -8.07
N CYS A 67 19.76 20.29 -7.03
CA CYS A 67 18.38 19.84 -6.91
C CYS A 67 17.43 20.91 -7.44
N VAL A 68 16.47 20.48 -8.25
CA VAL A 68 15.42 21.33 -8.79
C VAL A 68 14.08 20.79 -8.32
N LYS A 69 13.21 21.70 -7.88
CA LYS A 69 11.86 21.37 -7.45
C LYS A 69 11.07 20.83 -8.65
N CYS A 70 10.43 19.68 -8.47
CA CYS A 70 9.61 19.09 -9.52
C CYS A 70 8.37 19.93 -9.80
N GLN A 71 7.99 19.99 -11.07
CA GLN A 71 6.83 20.69 -11.61
C GLN A 71 5.99 19.76 -12.49
N PRO A 72 5.59 18.58 -11.97
CA PRO A 72 4.87 17.57 -12.75
C PRO A 72 3.54 18.13 -13.28
N GLN A 73 3.16 17.66 -14.47
CA GLN A 73 1.92 18.02 -15.13
C GLN A 73 1.01 16.78 -15.27
N GLY A 74 -0.27 17.01 -15.58
CA GLY A 74 -1.25 15.95 -15.83
C GLY A 74 -2.34 15.87 -14.76
N GLU A 75 -3.05 14.75 -14.72
CA GLU A 75 -4.21 14.56 -13.83
C GLU A 75 -3.82 14.38 -12.36
N ASN A 76 -2.66 13.76 -12.08
CA ASN A 76 -2.20 13.45 -10.71
C ASN A 76 -0.74 13.90 -10.49
N PRO A 77 -0.44 15.21 -10.55
CA PRO A 77 0.91 15.74 -10.40
C PRO A 77 1.51 15.48 -9.00
N GLU A 78 0.68 15.41 -7.97
CA GLU A 78 1.07 15.13 -6.58
C GLU A 78 1.58 13.71 -6.36
N TRP A 79 1.39 12.81 -7.33
CA TRP A 79 1.92 11.45 -7.27
C TRP A 79 3.40 11.36 -7.66
N CYS A 80 3.99 12.43 -8.16
CA CYS A 80 5.40 12.40 -8.55
C CYS A 80 6.32 12.40 -7.33
N ALA A 81 7.05 11.30 -7.12
CA ALA A 81 8.01 11.15 -6.04
C ALA A 81 9.36 11.81 -6.35
N THR A 82 9.80 11.74 -7.62
CA THR A 82 10.97 12.47 -8.12
C THR A 82 10.87 12.66 -9.65
N CYS A 83 11.49 13.72 -10.15
CA CYS A 83 11.51 14.11 -11.55
C CYS A 83 12.93 14.08 -12.12
N ASP A 84 13.02 14.18 -13.44
CA ASP A 84 14.26 14.51 -14.14
C ASP A 84 14.70 15.93 -13.73
N GLY A 85 15.88 16.08 -13.13
CA GLY A 85 16.34 17.40 -12.67
C GLY A 85 16.57 18.38 -13.82
N ASP A 86 16.95 17.88 -15.01
CA ASP A 86 17.14 18.73 -16.19
C ASP A 86 15.81 19.03 -16.92
N ASN A 87 14.73 18.30 -16.56
CA ASN A 87 13.38 18.52 -17.07
C ASN A 87 12.34 18.33 -15.96
N PRO A 88 12.08 19.37 -15.13
CA PRO A 88 11.32 19.24 -13.88
C PRO A 88 9.84 18.88 -14.09
N THR A 89 9.31 18.98 -15.31
CA THR A 89 7.94 18.55 -15.63
C THR A 89 7.82 17.04 -15.85
N LYS A 90 8.94 16.37 -16.11
CA LYS A 90 9.01 14.94 -16.39
C LYS A 90 9.26 14.15 -15.11
N CYS A 91 8.22 13.52 -14.60
CA CYS A 91 8.34 12.57 -13.51
C CYS A 91 9.09 11.31 -13.96
N ILE A 92 9.95 10.78 -13.09
CA ILE A 92 10.71 9.54 -13.32
C ILE A 92 10.44 8.48 -12.26
N LYS A 93 9.71 8.83 -11.19
CA LYS A 93 9.25 7.88 -10.17
C LYS A 93 7.97 8.40 -9.53
N CYS A 94 6.95 7.56 -9.43
CA CYS A 94 5.70 7.87 -8.75
C CYS A 94 5.73 7.36 -7.29
N ASN A 95 4.83 7.87 -6.46
CA ASN A 95 4.69 7.47 -5.07
C ASN A 95 3.92 6.14 -4.95
N ASP A 96 4.59 5.11 -4.46
CA ASP A 96 3.96 3.83 -4.19
C ASP A 96 3.70 3.75 -2.68
N TRP A 97 2.51 4.18 -2.24
CA TRP A 97 2.13 4.06 -0.83
C TRP A 97 1.70 2.64 -0.56
N GLU A 98 2.15 2.09 0.56
CA GLU A 98 1.91 0.69 0.95
C GLU A 98 0.43 0.28 1.01
N PHE A 99 -0.49 1.26 1.04
CA PHE A 99 -1.95 1.07 1.09
C PHE A 99 -2.72 1.70 -0.08
N SER A 100 -2.05 2.24 -1.11
CA SER A 100 -2.72 2.83 -2.28
C SER A 100 -2.75 1.89 -3.49
N ASP A 101 -3.62 2.18 -4.45
CA ASP A 101 -3.56 1.54 -5.77
C ASP A 101 -2.15 1.72 -6.37
N PRO A 102 -1.56 0.68 -6.98
CA PRO A 102 -0.24 0.79 -7.57
C PRO A 102 -0.23 1.79 -8.73
N VAL A 103 0.82 2.58 -8.80
CA VAL A 103 1.02 3.63 -9.81
C VAL A 103 2.28 3.38 -10.61
N TYR A 104 2.33 3.93 -11.82
CA TYR A 104 3.49 3.84 -12.70
C TYR A 104 3.73 5.16 -13.43
N VAL A 105 4.94 5.32 -13.96
CA VAL A 105 5.35 6.46 -14.77
C VAL A 105 4.92 6.23 -16.22
N THR A 106 4.16 7.15 -16.81
CA THR A 106 3.77 7.09 -18.22
C THR A 106 4.92 7.47 -19.15
N LYS A 107 4.80 7.19 -20.46
CA LYS A 107 5.81 7.63 -21.46
C LYS A 107 5.98 9.15 -21.49
N GLN A 108 4.95 9.89 -21.10
CA GLN A 108 4.93 11.35 -21.02
C GLN A 108 5.65 11.87 -19.77
N GLY A 109 6.08 10.99 -18.85
CA GLY A 109 6.66 11.39 -17.57
C GLY A 109 5.60 11.93 -16.60
N THR A 110 4.40 11.38 -16.64
CA THR A 110 3.34 11.66 -15.66
C THR A 110 3.05 10.40 -14.85
N CYS A 111 2.30 10.51 -13.75
CA CYS A 111 1.89 9.37 -12.95
C CYS A 111 0.46 8.94 -13.26
N ALA A 112 0.25 7.63 -13.36
CA ALA A 112 -1.06 7.04 -13.59
C ALA A 112 -1.21 5.75 -12.77
N ARG A 113 -2.46 5.35 -12.48
CA ARG A 113 -2.75 4.06 -11.85
C ARG A 113 -2.45 2.92 -12.80
N CYS A 114 -1.97 1.80 -12.26
CA CYS A 114 -1.90 0.56 -13.01
C CYS A 114 -3.30 0.11 -13.47
N PRO A 115 -3.37 -0.73 -14.52
CA PRO A 115 -4.64 -1.29 -14.98
C PRO A 115 -5.36 -2.06 -13.85
N GLU A 116 -6.69 -2.13 -13.93
CA GLU A 116 -7.54 -2.84 -12.97
C GLU A 116 -7.04 -4.26 -12.67
N GLY A 117 -7.07 -4.63 -11.38
CA GLY A 117 -6.67 -5.95 -10.91
C GLY A 117 -5.16 -6.19 -10.90
N CYS A 118 -4.35 -5.20 -11.27
CA CYS A 118 -2.91 -5.27 -11.24
C CYS A 118 -2.38 -4.81 -9.88
N SER A 119 -1.56 -5.63 -9.21
CA SER A 119 -0.83 -5.23 -8.00
C SER A 119 0.49 -4.53 -8.34
N LYS A 120 1.01 -4.74 -9.56
CA LYS A 120 2.26 -4.12 -10.02
C LYS A 120 2.37 -4.08 -11.53
N CYS A 121 2.61 -2.91 -12.10
CA CYS A 121 2.79 -2.75 -13.54
C CYS A 121 4.13 -2.09 -13.91
N ASP A 122 4.57 -2.37 -15.13
CA ASP A 122 5.81 -1.85 -15.69
C ASP A 122 5.65 -0.37 -16.04
N ASP A 123 6.63 0.44 -15.61
CA ASP A 123 6.77 1.82 -16.05
C ASP A 123 6.77 1.91 -17.59
N TYR A 124 6.21 3.01 -18.09
CA TYR A 124 6.08 3.39 -19.49
C TYR A 124 5.18 2.49 -20.36
N THR A 125 4.87 1.27 -19.94
CA THR A 125 4.08 0.33 -20.74
C THR A 125 2.74 -0.03 -20.11
N ALA A 126 2.58 0.22 -18.81
CA ALA A 126 1.42 -0.21 -18.01
C ALA A 126 1.18 -1.73 -18.06
N ARG A 127 2.14 -2.53 -18.54
CA ARG A 127 2.00 -3.98 -18.60
C ARG A 127 2.04 -4.52 -17.19
N CYS A 128 1.03 -5.30 -16.85
CA CYS A 128 0.92 -5.86 -15.53
C CYS A 128 1.88 -7.04 -15.36
N SER A 129 2.67 -6.98 -14.29
CA SER A 129 3.64 -8.00 -13.90
C SER A 129 3.08 -8.94 -12.82
N GLU A 130 2.21 -8.43 -11.95
CA GLU A 130 1.59 -9.16 -10.84
C GLU A 130 0.12 -8.77 -10.68
N CYS A 131 -0.74 -9.75 -10.43
CA CYS A 131 -2.18 -9.54 -10.29
C CYS A 131 -2.64 -9.67 -8.85
N ASN A 132 -3.66 -8.89 -8.49
CA ASN A 132 -4.41 -9.01 -7.25
C ASN A 132 -5.07 -10.39 -7.13
N GLU A 133 -5.42 -10.78 -5.91
CA GLU A 133 -6.26 -11.95 -5.65
C GLU A 133 -7.58 -11.84 -6.44
N GLY A 134 -8.07 -12.96 -6.99
CA GLY A 134 -9.26 -12.97 -7.84
C GLY A 134 -9.02 -12.59 -9.30
N PHE A 135 -7.76 -12.43 -9.72
CA PHE A 135 -7.41 -12.18 -11.12
C PHE A 135 -6.43 -13.23 -11.69
N PHE A 136 -6.67 -13.59 -12.94
CA PHE A 136 -5.78 -14.38 -13.78
C PHE A 136 -4.81 -13.48 -14.56
N HIS A 137 -3.53 -13.83 -14.58
CA HIS A 137 -2.50 -13.11 -15.32
C HIS A 137 -2.41 -13.58 -16.78
N ASP A 138 -2.96 -12.78 -17.69
CA ASP A 138 -2.73 -12.94 -19.13
C ASP A 138 -1.36 -12.36 -19.50
N LYS A 139 -0.33 -13.22 -19.46
CA LYS A 139 1.05 -12.87 -19.77
C LYS A 139 1.25 -12.37 -21.20
N HIS A 140 0.43 -12.83 -22.15
CA HIS A 140 0.53 -12.43 -23.54
C HIS A 140 0.11 -10.97 -23.72
N ARG A 141 -0.99 -10.59 -23.07
CA ARG A 141 -1.49 -9.20 -23.11
C ARG A 141 -0.87 -8.30 -22.04
N GLY A 142 -0.20 -8.87 -21.04
CA GLY A 142 0.31 -8.13 -19.88
C GLY A 142 -0.83 -7.52 -19.07
N ARG A 143 -1.92 -8.27 -18.84
CA ARG A 143 -3.12 -7.79 -18.14
C ARG A 143 -3.62 -8.80 -17.12
N CYS A 144 -4.32 -8.29 -16.13
CA CYS A 144 -5.09 -9.09 -15.19
C CYS A 144 -6.53 -9.17 -15.67
N ILE A 145 -7.08 -10.39 -15.69
CA ILE A 145 -8.45 -10.68 -16.10
C ILE A 145 -9.14 -11.29 -14.89
N PRO A 146 -10.32 -10.82 -14.48
CA PRO A 146 -11.00 -11.38 -13.31
C PRO A 146 -11.26 -12.88 -13.49
N CYS A 147 -11.17 -13.63 -12.40
CA CYS A 147 -11.62 -15.01 -12.38
C CYS A 147 -13.11 -15.08 -12.78
N THR A 148 -13.50 -16.12 -13.51
CA THR A 148 -14.89 -16.31 -13.94
C THR A 148 -15.83 -16.54 -12.77
N ASP A 149 -15.33 -17.20 -11.73
CA ASP A 149 -16.01 -17.34 -10.44
C ASP A 149 -15.62 -16.17 -9.54
N LYS A 150 -16.61 -15.37 -9.14
CA LYS A 150 -16.40 -14.16 -8.34
C LYS A 150 -15.88 -14.43 -6.93
N ASN A 151 -16.13 -15.63 -6.41
CA ASN A 151 -15.67 -16.05 -5.08
C ASN A 151 -14.34 -16.81 -5.18
N CYS A 152 -13.68 -16.80 -6.33
CA CYS A 152 -12.39 -17.44 -6.52
C CYS A 152 -11.24 -16.49 -6.14
N ALA A 153 -10.36 -16.95 -5.28
CA ALA A 153 -9.14 -16.25 -4.92
C ALA A 153 -7.98 -16.54 -5.88
N ASP A 154 -7.81 -17.81 -6.28
CA ASP A 154 -6.70 -18.23 -7.15
C ASP A 154 -7.23 -18.95 -8.40
N CYS A 155 -7.12 -18.28 -9.56
CA CYS A 155 -7.39 -18.88 -10.86
C CYS A 155 -6.17 -18.85 -11.79
N LYS A 156 -4.94 -18.98 -11.26
CA LYS A 156 -3.68 -18.87 -12.04
C LYS A 156 -3.54 -19.88 -13.19
N ARG A 157 -4.32 -20.96 -13.20
CA ARG A 157 -4.34 -21.97 -14.28
C ARG A 157 -5.30 -21.63 -15.42
N GLY A 158 -6.01 -20.52 -15.33
CA GLY A 158 -6.98 -20.03 -16.30
C GLY A 158 -8.19 -19.43 -15.59
N PRO A 159 -8.86 -18.42 -16.18
CA PRO A 159 -9.89 -17.63 -15.50
C PRO A 159 -11.07 -18.47 -14.99
N ALA A 160 -11.40 -19.57 -15.67
CA ALA A 160 -12.47 -20.49 -15.25
C ALA A 160 -12.00 -21.64 -14.33
N LYS A 161 -10.70 -21.72 -14.00
CA LYS A 161 -10.10 -22.82 -13.23
C LYS A 161 -9.73 -22.37 -11.83
N CYS A 162 -10.70 -22.36 -10.93
CA CYS A 162 -10.47 -21.96 -9.55
C CYS A 162 -9.72 -23.03 -8.74
N ALA A 163 -8.54 -22.67 -8.25
CA ALA A 163 -7.73 -23.49 -7.35
C ALA A 163 -8.12 -23.30 -5.89
N ARG A 164 -8.41 -22.06 -5.46
CA ARG A 164 -8.75 -21.68 -4.08
C ARG A 164 -9.85 -20.62 -4.06
N CYS A 165 -10.79 -20.75 -3.13
CA CYS A 165 -11.86 -19.78 -2.91
C CYS A 165 -11.40 -18.63 -2.00
N MET A 166 -12.08 -17.50 -2.09
CA MET A 166 -11.92 -16.38 -1.16
C MET A 166 -12.31 -16.79 0.26
N SER A 167 -11.79 -16.08 1.25
CA SER A 167 -12.15 -16.28 2.66
C SER A 167 -13.67 -16.16 2.86
N GLY A 168 -14.25 -17.07 3.63
CA GLY A 168 -15.71 -17.16 3.81
C GLY A 168 -16.45 -17.89 2.68
N SER A 169 -15.72 -18.50 1.73
CA SER A 169 -16.25 -19.30 0.63
C SER A 169 -15.53 -20.64 0.53
N GLY A 170 -16.27 -21.69 0.15
CA GLY A 170 -15.77 -23.05 0.00
C GLY A 170 -16.08 -23.65 -1.36
N LYS A 171 -15.43 -24.77 -1.72
CA LYS A 171 -15.75 -25.49 -2.97
C LYS A 171 -17.06 -26.25 -2.84
N TYR A 172 -17.93 -26.14 -3.84
CA TYR A 172 -19.16 -26.90 -3.97
C TYR A 172 -19.47 -27.14 -5.45
N HIS A 173 -19.51 -28.40 -5.88
CA HIS A 173 -19.68 -28.81 -7.28
C HIS A 173 -18.74 -28.07 -8.26
N GLY A 174 -17.48 -27.90 -7.88
CA GLY A 174 -16.45 -27.27 -8.71
C GLY A 174 -16.50 -25.74 -8.77
N LYS A 175 -17.38 -25.09 -8.02
CA LYS A 175 -17.46 -23.62 -7.88
C LYS A 175 -17.20 -23.20 -6.45
N CYS A 176 -16.81 -21.95 -6.25
CA CYS A 176 -16.74 -21.32 -4.95
C CYS A 176 -18.12 -20.77 -4.57
N VAL A 177 -18.54 -21.08 -3.36
CA VAL A 177 -19.85 -20.70 -2.84
C VAL A 177 -19.67 -20.27 -1.38
N ASP A 178 -20.35 -19.19 -1.01
CA ASP A 178 -20.26 -18.66 0.35
C ASP A 178 -20.76 -19.67 1.39
N CYS A 179 -20.03 -19.75 2.51
CA CYS A 179 -20.37 -20.66 3.61
C CYS A 179 -21.77 -20.38 4.16
N ILE A 180 -22.11 -19.10 4.26
CA ILE A 180 -23.38 -18.60 4.78
C ILE A 180 -24.60 -19.08 3.99
N LYS A 181 -24.40 -19.58 2.76
CA LYS A 181 -25.47 -20.21 1.97
C LYS A 181 -25.97 -21.51 2.62
N PHE A 182 -25.10 -22.22 3.31
CA PHE A 182 -25.43 -23.51 3.96
C PHE A 182 -25.64 -23.36 5.47
N ASP A 183 -24.97 -22.40 6.09
CA ASP A 183 -25.09 -22.11 7.51
C ASP A 183 -24.74 -20.63 7.77
N GLU A 184 -25.73 -19.81 8.10
CA GLU A 184 -25.58 -18.37 8.35
C GLU A 184 -24.60 -18.04 9.49
N ASN A 185 -24.34 -19.00 10.39
CA ASN A 185 -23.44 -18.83 11.53
C ASN A 185 -22.02 -19.32 11.22
N CYS A 186 -21.73 -19.69 9.97
CA CYS A 186 -20.42 -20.17 9.55
C CYS A 186 -19.52 -19.05 9.05
N SER A 187 -18.36 -18.87 9.69
CA SER A 187 -17.38 -17.85 9.33
C SER A 187 -16.37 -18.32 8.28
N SER A 188 -16.13 -19.64 8.15
CA SER A 188 -15.26 -20.21 7.09
C SER A 188 -15.55 -21.69 6.83
N CYS A 189 -15.27 -22.14 5.60
CA CYS A 189 -15.62 -23.47 5.08
C CYS A 189 -14.65 -23.92 3.98
N ASP A 190 -13.35 -23.89 4.27
CA ASP A 190 -12.27 -24.19 3.34
C ASP A 190 -12.34 -25.62 2.77
N LYS A 191 -12.82 -26.59 3.55
CA LYS A 191 -12.98 -27.99 3.11
C LYS A 191 -14.06 -28.16 2.05
N GLY A 192 -15.08 -27.31 2.06
CA GLY A 192 -16.20 -27.33 1.14
C GLY A 192 -17.34 -26.47 1.65
N ALA A 193 -18.07 -25.81 0.76
CA ALA A 193 -19.01 -24.75 1.17
C ALA A 193 -20.08 -25.21 2.16
N ASN A 194 -20.43 -26.49 2.13
CA ASN A 194 -21.44 -27.11 2.99
C ASN A 194 -20.88 -27.76 4.27
N ILE A 195 -19.59 -27.56 4.56
CA ILE A 195 -18.90 -28.06 5.74
C ILE A 195 -18.22 -26.87 6.41
N CYS A 196 -18.78 -26.44 7.54
CA CYS A 196 -18.22 -25.34 8.29
C CYS A 196 -16.97 -25.77 9.07
N ASP A 197 -15.90 -25.00 8.92
CA ASP A 197 -14.62 -25.19 9.62
C ASP A 197 -14.51 -24.29 10.85
N HIS A 198 -15.04 -23.07 10.78
CA HIS A 198 -15.14 -22.15 11.92
C HIS A 198 -16.49 -21.45 11.93
N CYS A 199 -17.06 -21.26 13.12
CA CYS A 199 -18.31 -20.56 13.32
C CYS A 199 -18.08 -19.11 13.77
N HIS A 200 -19.11 -18.29 13.64
CA HIS A 200 -19.16 -16.96 14.26
C HIS A 200 -19.20 -17.08 15.80
N THR A 201 -18.86 -15.98 16.47
CA THR A 201 -18.84 -15.89 17.93
C THR A 201 -20.17 -16.34 18.55
N GLY A 202 -20.09 -17.15 19.59
CA GLY A 202 -21.24 -17.75 20.27
C GLY A 202 -21.68 -19.10 19.70
N TYR A 203 -20.94 -19.66 18.75
CA TYR A 203 -21.22 -20.95 18.11
C TYR A 203 -20.01 -21.87 18.13
N GLY A 204 -20.28 -23.18 18.08
CA GLY A 204 -19.28 -24.24 17.94
C GLY A 204 -19.57 -25.13 16.75
N VAL A 205 -18.51 -25.69 16.15
CA VAL A 205 -18.64 -26.63 15.03
C VAL A 205 -19.07 -28.00 15.53
N SER A 206 -20.17 -28.51 14.99
CA SER A 206 -20.72 -29.83 15.27
C SER A 206 -21.14 -30.50 13.96
N HIS A 207 -20.44 -31.58 13.58
CA HIS A 207 -20.66 -32.29 12.31
C HIS A 207 -20.66 -31.38 11.07
N GLY A 208 -19.74 -30.40 11.03
CA GLY A 208 -19.62 -29.44 9.92
C GLY A 208 -20.72 -28.39 9.88
N LYS A 209 -21.49 -28.20 10.96
CA LYS A 209 -22.49 -27.13 11.10
C LYS A 209 -22.27 -26.36 12.39
N CYS A 210 -22.71 -25.12 12.42
CA CYS A 210 -22.63 -24.27 13.60
C CYS A 210 -23.81 -24.51 14.52
N LYS A 211 -23.51 -24.66 15.81
CA LYS A 211 -24.49 -24.82 16.88
C LYS A 211 -24.21 -23.80 17.96
N ALA A 212 -25.28 -23.10 18.36
CA ALA A 212 -25.19 -22.07 19.40
C ALA A 212 -24.70 -22.70 20.71
N CYS A 213 -23.77 -22.01 21.37
CA CYS A 213 -23.25 -22.41 22.65
C CYS A 213 -24.33 -22.29 23.73
N ARG A 214 -24.41 -23.30 24.60
CA ARG A 214 -25.37 -23.34 25.72
C ARG A 214 -24.77 -22.82 27.03
N VAL A 215 -23.45 -22.66 27.07
CA VAL A 215 -22.75 -22.04 28.20
C VAL A 215 -22.87 -20.52 28.07
N ALA A 216 -23.43 -19.86 29.07
CA ALA A 216 -23.54 -18.40 29.09
C ALA A 216 -22.15 -17.74 29.07
N ASN A 217 -22.03 -16.60 28.37
CA ASN A 217 -20.78 -15.86 28.19
C ASN A 217 -19.65 -16.68 27.53
N CYS A 218 -20.02 -17.60 26.65
CA CYS A 218 -19.09 -18.42 25.88
C CYS A 218 -19.01 -17.92 24.44
N GLN A 219 -17.80 -17.65 23.95
CA GLN A 219 -17.53 -17.20 22.58
C GLN A 219 -17.28 -18.34 21.60
N ALA A 220 -16.73 -19.47 22.07
CA ALA A 220 -16.55 -20.68 21.28
C ALA A 220 -16.81 -21.91 22.14
N CYS A 221 -17.51 -22.92 21.61
CA CYS A 221 -17.83 -24.14 22.34
C CYS A 221 -17.54 -25.41 21.54
N TRP A 222 -17.40 -26.51 22.27
CA TRP A 222 -17.18 -27.84 21.71
C TRP A 222 -18.42 -28.30 20.93
N ALA A 223 -18.27 -29.34 20.12
CA ALA A 223 -19.35 -29.92 19.29
C ALA A 223 -20.66 -30.27 20.04
N ASN A 224 -20.62 -30.44 21.37
CA ASN A 224 -21.80 -30.71 22.19
C ASN A 224 -22.51 -29.44 22.71
N ALA A 225 -22.00 -28.24 22.41
CA ALA A 225 -22.45 -26.93 22.86
C ALA A 225 -22.51 -26.70 24.38
N HIS A 226 -22.27 -27.73 25.19
CA HIS A 226 -22.37 -27.73 26.65
C HIS A 226 -21.02 -27.52 27.35
N LYS A 227 -19.92 -27.53 26.58
CA LYS A 227 -18.58 -27.19 27.05
C LYS A 227 -18.05 -26.01 26.26
N CYS A 228 -17.53 -25.03 26.97
CA CYS A 228 -16.93 -23.83 26.42
C CYS A 228 -15.44 -24.03 26.17
N GLU A 229 -14.96 -23.61 25.01
CA GLU A 229 -13.54 -23.53 24.64
C GLU A 229 -12.96 -22.20 25.09
N GLU A 230 -13.70 -21.12 24.81
CA GLU A 230 -13.26 -19.75 25.05
C GLU A 230 -14.42 -18.92 25.60
N CYS A 231 -14.20 -18.34 26.78
CA CYS A 231 -15.15 -17.43 27.39
C CYS A 231 -15.02 -16.04 26.79
N ALA A 232 -16.11 -15.26 26.86
CA ALA A 232 -16.09 -13.86 26.47
C ALA A 232 -15.09 -13.04 27.30
N ASP A 233 -14.61 -11.94 26.72
CA ASP A 233 -13.73 -10.98 27.38
C ASP A 233 -14.27 -10.60 28.77
N GLY A 234 -13.40 -10.67 29.77
CA GLY A 234 -13.77 -10.42 31.17
C GLY A 234 -14.38 -11.62 31.91
N PHE A 235 -14.37 -12.82 31.33
CA PHE A 235 -14.78 -14.06 31.98
C PHE A 235 -13.65 -15.11 31.98
N LYS A 236 -13.60 -15.92 33.04
CA LYS A 236 -12.68 -17.05 33.21
C LYS A 236 -13.43 -18.38 33.06
N LEU A 237 -12.82 -19.31 32.33
CA LEU A 237 -13.33 -20.66 32.10
C LEU A 237 -13.20 -21.52 33.36
N SER A 238 -14.27 -22.22 33.74
CA SER A 238 -14.25 -23.20 34.81
C SER A 238 -13.43 -24.44 34.43
N ARG A 239 -12.90 -25.16 35.42
CA ARG A 239 -12.09 -26.37 35.18
C ARG A 239 -12.81 -27.47 34.38
N ASP A 240 -14.12 -27.59 34.56
CA ASP A 240 -14.96 -28.54 33.83
C ASP A 240 -15.46 -28.01 32.47
N ALA A 241 -15.06 -26.79 32.10
CA ALA A 241 -15.44 -26.06 30.91
C ALA A 241 -16.96 -25.79 30.77
N ARG A 242 -17.74 -25.94 31.85
CA ARG A 242 -19.21 -25.78 31.79
C ARG A 242 -19.71 -24.41 32.21
N ARG A 243 -18.83 -23.51 32.67
CA ARG A 243 -19.19 -22.17 33.14
C ARG A 243 -18.12 -21.15 32.77
N CYS A 244 -18.56 -19.96 32.41
CA CYS A 244 -17.74 -18.76 32.30
C CYS A 244 -18.16 -17.80 33.41
N THR A 245 -17.25 -17.53 34.35
CA THR A 245 -17.50 -16.65 35.50
C THR A 245 -16.70 -15.37 35.38
N LYS A 246 -17.26 -14.23 35.79
CA LYS A 246 -16.60 -12.93 35.70
C LYS A 246 -15.19 -12.98 36.35
N ALA A 247 -14.21 -12.46 35.62
CA ALA A 247 -12.78 -12.51 35.94
C ALA A 247 -12.39 -11.65 37.14
#